data_AF-A0A915YVQ6-F1
#
_entry.id   AF-A0A915YVQ6-F1
#
_cell.length_a   1.000
_cell.length_b   1.000
_cell.length_c   1.000
_cell.angle_alpha   90.00
_cell.angle_beta   90.00
_cell.angle_gamma   90.00
#
_symmetry.space_group_name_H-M   'P 1'
#
loop_
_entity.id
_entity.type
_entity.pdbx_description
1 polymer ?
#
loop_
_entity_poly.entity_id
_entity_poly.type
_entity_poly.pdbx_seq_one_letter_code
_entity_poly.pdbx_strand_id
1 'polypeptide(L)'
;MTRKKQAKHKENKLIKKVAWSEEDEEHRKKLIECAERYAKAQQEVLSIPGTSVIEDIQYAMSLLYEEYRANTWPDRFEHKYDLSLAESPTKKALVAGRILEEYSDLTTVLHRDLNYDIYWAVNETGEILDKAIGYDNHLEEESDSMEVDDK
;
A
#
# COMPACT_ATOMS: atom_id res chain seq x y z
N MET A 1 -16.22 28.04 50.07
CA MET A 1 -15.45 27.33 49.02
C MET A 1 -16.39 26.90 47.92
N THR A 2 -16.41 27.62 46.80
CA THR A 2 -17.35 27.38 45.70
C THR A 2 -16.68 26.48 44.67
N ARG A 3 -17.10 25.22 44.56
CA ARG A 3 -16.61 24.28 43.53
C ARG A 3 -17.14 24.72 42.17
N LYS A 4 -16.31 25.36 41.36
CA LYS A 4 -16.58 25.56 39.92
C LYS A 4 -16.62 24.19 39.24
N LYS A 5 -17.79 23.82 38.70
CA LYS A 5 -17.91 22.70 37.76
C LYS A 5 -17.08 23.06 36.52
N GLN A 6 -15.98 22.36 36.30
CA GLN A 6 -15.27 22.41 35.02
C GLN A 6 -16.19 21.80 33.96
N ALA A 7 -16.65 22.63 33.02
CA ALA A 7 -17.28 22.15 31.81
C ALA A 7 -16.24 21.33 31.04
N LYS A 8 -16.46 20.02 30.89
CA LYS A 8 -15.67 19.19 29.98
C LYS A 8 -15.90 19.72 28.57
N HIS A 9 -14.88 20.35 28.01
CA HIS A 9 -14.83 20.69 26.59
C HIS A 9 -14.89 19.37 25.82
N LYS A 10 -16.06 19.00 25.31
CA LYS A 10 -16.15 17.96 24.28
C LYS A 10 -15.64 18.62 23.02
N GLU A 11 -14.36 18.39 22.68
CA GLU A 11 -13.94 18.54 21.29
C GLU A 11 -14.87 17.66 20.46
N ASN A 12 -15.65 18.27 19.57
CA ASN A 12 -16.31 17.55 18.50
C ASN A 12 -15.18 16.95 17.65
N LYS A 13 -14.82 15.69 17.92
CA LYS A 13 -13.95 14.95 17.02
C LYS A 13 -14.64 14.95 15.66
N LEU A 14 -14.01 15.56 14.65
CA LEU A 14 -14.43 15.44 13.26
C LEU A 14 -14.65 13.95 12.97
N ILE A 15 -15.87 13.61 12.57
CA ILE A 15 -16.23 12.24 12.23
C ILE A 15 -15.34 11.84 11.05
N LYS A 16 -14.62 10.73 11.20
CA LYS A 16 -13.75 10.19 10.15
C LYS A 16 -14.61 9.56 9.05
N LYS A 17 -14.19 9.73 7.80
CA LYS A 17 -14.82 9.06 6.65
C LYS A 17 -14.50 7.56 6.70
N VAL A 18 -15.51 6.73 6.42
CA VAL A 18 -15.42 5.24 6.40
C VAL A 18 -16.04 4.66 5.13
N ALA A 19 -16.14 5.48 4.10
CA ALA A 19 -16.60 5.15 2.76
C ALA A 19 -16.12 6.26 1.82
N TRP A 20 -15.87 5.94 0.56
CA TRP A 20 -15.44 6.90 -0.46
C TRP A 20 -16.41 8.09 -0.57
N SER A 21 -15.84 9.29 -0.60
CA SER A 21 -16.54 10.52 -0.98
C SER A 21 -16.35 10.79 -2.46
N GLU A 22 -17.37 11.32 -3.13
CA GLU A 22 -17.30 11.75 -4.53
C GLU A 22 -16.17 12.77 -4.78
N GLU A 23 -15.86 13.61 -3.80
CA GLU A 23 -14.80 14.62 -3.87
C GLU A 23 -13.39 14.00 -3.96
N ASP A 24 -13.23 12.75 -3.49
CA ASP A 24 -11.94 12.05 -3.42
C ASP A 24 -11.74 11.06 -4.59
N GLU A 25 -12.63 11.06 -5.59
CA GLU A 25 -12.60 10.12 -6.72
C GLU A 25 -11.31 10.23 -7.55
N GLU A 26 -10.72 11.42 -7.68
CA GLU A 26 -9.41 11.58 -8.35
C GLU A 26 -8.29 10.85 -7.58
N HIS A 27 -8.32 10.89 -6.25
CA HIS A 27 -7.36 10.20 -5.41
C HIS A 27 -7.54 8.69 -5.50
N ARG A 28 -8.80 8.22 -5.50
CA ARG A 28 -9.13 6.81 -5.72
C ARG A 28 -8.60 6.29 -7.05
N LYS A 29 -8.74 7.05 -8.13
CA LYS A 29 -8.18 6.68 -9.45
C LYS A 29 -6.66 6.57 -9.43
N LYS A 30 -5.96 7.49 -8.77
CA LYS A 30 -4.49 7.44 -8.60
C LYS A 30 -4.06 6.18 -7.84
N LEU A 31 -4.78 5.80 -6.79
CA LEU A 31 -4.53 4.55 -6.07
C LEU A 31 -4.67 3.32 -6.98
N ILE A 32 -5.75 3.24 -7.76
CA ILE A 32 -5.99 2.14 -8.70
C ILE A 32 -4.88 2.08 -9.76
N GLU A 33 -4.55 3.20 -10.41
CA GLU A 33 -3.49 3.26 -11.41
C GLU A 33 -2.12 2.86 -10.84
N CYS A 34 -1.83 3.30 -9.61
CA CYS A 34 -0.59 2.93 -8.92
C CYS A 34 -0.55 1.42 -8.58
N ALA A 35 -1.67 0.85 -8.14
CA ALA A 35 -1.78 -0.59 -7.88
C ALA A 35 -1.57 -1.43 -9.16
N GLU A 36 -2.17 -1.03 -10.28
CA GLU A 36 -1.98 -1.70 -11.58
C GLU A 36 -0.53 -1.60 -12.06
N ARG A 37 0.11 -0.42 -11.91
CA ARG A 37 1.54 -0.24 -12.19
C ARG A 37 2.40 -1.16 -11.33
N TYR A 38 2.08 -1.30 -10.04
CA TYR A 38 2.79 -2.20 -9.14
C TYR A 38 2.61 -3.65 -9.56
N ALA A 39 1.39 -4.11 -9.84
CA ALA A 39 1.11 -5.48 -10.26
C ALA A 39 1.89 -5.85 -11.52
N LYS A 40 1.96 -4.94 -12.50
CA LYS A 40 2.80 -5.13 -13.70
C LYS A 40 4.29 -5.22 -13.36
N ALA A 41 4.80 -4.33 -12.52
CA ALA A 41 6.20 -4.35 -12.11
C ALA A 41 6.56 -5.61 -11.31
N GLN A 42 5.66 -6.08 -10.45
CA GLN A 42 5.79 -7.35 -9.73
C GLN A 42 5.88 -8.53 -10.71
N GLN A 43 4.97 -8.60 -11.69
CA GLN A 43 5.02 -9.66 -12.70
C GLN A 43 6.33 -9.64 -13.49
N GLU A 44 6.87 -8.46 -13.81
CA GLU A 44 8.17 -8.35 -14.47
C GLU A 44 9.32 -8.90 -13.62
N VAL A 45 9.29 -8.70 -12.30
CA VAL A 45 10.27 -9.32 -11.39
C VAL A 45 10.10 -10.83 -11.41
N LEU A 46 8.88 -11.32 -11.15
CA LEU A 46 8.57 -12.75 -11.04
C LEU A 46 8.74 -13.54 -12.35
N SER A 47 8.81 -12.85 -13.49
CA SER A 47 9.15 -13.47 -14.77
C SER A 47 10.61 -13.95 -14.84
N ILE A 48 11.48 -13.50 -13.94
CA ILE A 48 12.89 -13.90 -13.87
C ILE A 48 13.00 -15.18 -13.03
N PRO A 49 13.63 -16.26 -13.56
CA PRO A 49 13.80 -17.50 -12.81
C PRO A 49 14.53 -17.30 -11.48
N GLY A 50 13.98 -17.86 -10.41
CA GLY A 50 14.58 -17.82 -9.07
C GLY A 50 14.29 -16.56 -8.27
N THR A 51 13.38 -15.68 -8.74
CA THR A 51 12.95 -14.50 -7.98
C THR A 51 11.65 -14.75 -7.20
N SER A 52 11.42 -13.97 -6.15
CA SER A 52 10.18 -13.99 -5.37
C SER A 52 9.81 -12.60 -4.83
N VAL A 53 8.54 -12.40 -4.48
CA VAL A 53 8.08 -11.16 -3.86
C VAL A 53 8.78 -10.92 -2.52
N ILE A 54 8.88 -11.97 -1.70
CA ILE A 54 9.45 -11.89 -0.35
C ILE A 54 10.94 -11.57 -0.41
N GLU A 55 11.70 -12.24 -1.27
CA GLU A 55 13.15 -12.06 -1.29
C GLU A 55 13.55 -10.82 -2.09
N ASP A 56 13.01 -10.60 -3.29
CA ASP A 56 13.49 -9.53 -4.16
C ASP A 56 12.84 -8.18 -3.89
N ILE A 57 11.51 -8.12 -3.81
CA ILE A 57 10.80 -6.84 -3.66
C ILE A 57 10.95 -6.29 -2.23
N GLN A 58 10.84 -7.12 -1.19
CA GLN A 58 11.05 -6.64 0.19
C GLN A 58 12.51 -6.25 0.45
N TYR A 59 13.47 -6.95 -0.15
CA TYR A 59 14.87 -6.53 -0.09
C TYR A 59 15.08 -5.19 -0.79
N ALA A 60 14.49 -5.00 -1.98
CA ALA A 60 14.56 -3.72 -2.69
C ALA A 60 13.94 -2.58 -1.87
N MET A 61 12.81 -2.80 -1.20
CA MET A 61 12.24 -1.81 -0.26
C MET A 61 13.20 -1.48 0.89
N SER A 62 13.92 -2.48 1.41
CA SER A 62 14.91 -2.26 2.47
C SER A 62 16.06 -1.38 1.98
N LEU A 63 16.53 -1.57 0.75
CA LEU A 63 17.54 -0.73 0.12
C LEU A 63 17.05 0.71 -0.10
N LEU A 64 15.81 0.88 -0.59
CA LEU A 64 15.18 2.19 -0.75
C LEU A 64 15.05 2.91 0.61
N TYR A 65 14.71 2.19 1.68
CA TYR A 65 14.64 2.76 3.01
C TYR A 65 16.02 3.22 3.54
N GLU A 66 17.10 2.49 3.23
CA GLU A 66 18.45 2.93 3.55
C GLU A 66 18.83 4.21 2.77
N GLU A 67 18.51 4.27 1.47
CA GLU A 67 18.69 5.47 0.63
C GLU A 67 17.89 6.66 1.19
N TYR A 68 16.61 6.46 1.53
CA TYR A 68 15.76 7.47 2.16
C TYR A 68 16.37 8.02 3.46
N ARG A 69 16.88 7.14 4.33
CA ARG A 69 17.51 7.56 5.61
C ARG A 69 18.77 8.38 5.40
N ALA A 70 19.63 7.97 4.47
CA ALA A 70 20.85 8.71 4.13
C ALA A 70 20.50 10.09 3.55
N ASN A 71 19.49 10.17 2.69
CA ASN A 71 19.00 11.43 2.12
C ASN A 71 18.36 12.34 3.20
N THR A 72 17.63 11.77 4.15
CA THR A 72 16.88 12.54 5.16
C THR A 72 17.75 13.01 6.31
N TRP A 73 18.72 12.20 6.74
CA TRP A 73 19.63 12.48 7.87
C TRP A 73 21.09 12.19 7.49
N PRO A 74 21.69 12.98 6.59
CA PRO A 74 23.05 12.75 6.08
C PRO A 74 24.13 12.92 7.15
N ASP A 75 23.82 13.62 8.24
CA ASP A 75 24.66 13.75 9.43
C ASP A 75 24.72 12.47 10.28
N ARG A 76 23.81 11.52 10.05
CA ARG A 76 23.68 10.27 10.83
C ARG A 76 23.85 9.01 10.00
N PHE A 77 23.52 9.07 8.71
CA PHE A 77 23.55 7.92 7.82
C PHE A 77 24.27 8.27 6.52
N GLU A 78 25.19 7.41 6.12
CA GLU A 78 25.88 7.49 4.84
C GLU A 78 25.19 6.61 3.79
N HIS A 79 25.30 6.99 2.51
CA HIS A 79 24.89 6.11 1.42
C HIS A 79 25.79 4.89 1.37
N LYS A 80 25.21 3.71 1.62
CA LYS A 80 25.93 2.43 1.55
C LYS A 80 26.05 1.87 0.14
N TYR A 81 25.05 2.17 -0.70
CA TYR A 81 24.90 1.61 -2.03
C TYR A 81 24.53 2.71 -3.02
N ASP A 82 25.11 2.65 -4.22
CA ASP A 82 24.62 3.39 -5.38
C ASP A 82 23.60 2.52 -6.12
N LEU A 83 22.31 2.75 -5.85
CA LEU A 83 21.22 1.97 -6.42
C LEU A 83 21.08 2.19 -7.95
N SER A 84 21.71 3.22 -8.52
CA SER A 84 21.70 3.43 -9.97
C SER A 84 22.50 2.36 -10.74
N LEU A 85 23.43 1.70 -10.05
CA LEU A 85 24.27 0.63 -10.61
C LEU A 85 23.65 -0.77 -10.49
N ALA A 86 22.45 -0.89 -9.93
CA ALA A 86 21.80 -2.18 -9.75
C ALA A 86 21.54 -2.89 -11.09
N GLU A 87 21.85 -4.19 -11.14
CA GLU A 87 21.54 -5.07 -12.27
C GLU A 87 20.27 -5.89 -12.01
N SER A 88 19.76 -6.56 -13.04
CA SER A 88 18.60 -7.46 -12.91
C SER A 88 18.99 -8.70 -12.10
N PRO A 89 18.15 -9.19 -11.16
CA PRO A 89 16.75 -8.81 -10.91
C PRO A 89 16.55 -7.59 -10.02
N THR A 90 17.54 -7.20 -9.22
CA THR A 90 17.44 -6.10 -8.24
C THR A 90 16.96 -4.79 -8.85
N LYS A 91 17.42 -4.44 -10.05
CA LYS A 91 16.96 -3.25 -10.78
C LYS A 91 15.44 -3.20 -10.98
N LYS A 92 14.83 -4.33 -11.35
CA LYS A 92 13.37 -4.42 -11.53
C LYS A 92 12.64 -4.41 -10.19
N ALA A 93 13.20 -5.08 -9.18
CA ALA A 93 12.65 -5.06 -7.84
C ALA A 93 12.66 -3.66 -7.22
N LEU A 94 13.69 -2.84 -7.47
CA LEU A 94 13.74 -1.43 -7.08
C LEU A 94 12.63 -0.59 -7.74
N VAL A 95 12.29 -0.87 -8.99
CA VAL A 95 11.15 -0.22 -9.66
C VAL A 95 9.84 -0.60 -8.97
N ALA A 96 9.60 -1.89 -8.71
CA ALA A 96 8.42 -2.34 -7.99
C ALA A 96 8.34 -1.74 -6.58
N GLY A 97 9.45 -1.72 -5.85
CA GLY A 97 9.54 -1.13 -4.50
C GLY A 97 9.20 0.35 -4.46
N ARG A 98 9.67 1.15 -5.44
CA ARG A 98 9.32 2.58 -5.54
C ARG A 98 7.85 2.81 -5.81
N ILE A 99 7.23 1.98 -6.65
CA ILE A 99 5.78 2.08 -6.90
C ILE A 99 5.00 1.72 -5.63
N LEU A 100 5.47 0.75 -4.85
CA LEU A 100 4.84 0.37 -3.59
C LEU A 100 5.00 1.47 -2.50
N GLU A 101 6.12 2.21 -2.52
CA GLU A 101 6.29 3.42 -1.70
C GLU A 101 5.30 4.52 -2.10
N GLU A 102 5.18 4.82 -3.41
CA GLU A 102 4.17 5.75 -3.96
C GLU A 102 2.75 5.35 -3.53
N TYR A 103 2.44 4.05 -3.58
CA TYR A 103 1.17 3.50 -3.13
C TYR A 103 0.91 3.73 -1.62
N SER A 104 1.95 3.54 -0.80
CA SER A 104 1.89 3.77 0.64
C SER A 104 1.68 5.25 0.99
N ASP A 105 2.32 6.15 0.24
CA ASP A 105 2.13 7.60 0.38
C ASP A 105 0.69 8.00 0.02
N LEU A 106 0.15 7.49 -1.09
CA LEU A 106 -1.25 7.72 -1.46
C LEU A 106 -2.22 7.19 -0.40
N THR A 107 -1.92 6.05 0.22
CA THR A 107 -2.71 5.52 1.35
C THR A 107 -2.65 6.44 2.56
N THR A 108 -1.48 7.01 2.84
CA THR A 108 -1.27 7.92 3.96
C THR A 108 -2.06 9.24 3.79
N VAL A 109 -2.19 9.75 2.57
CA VAL A 109 -2.99 10.94 2.23
C VAL A 109 -4.46 10.77 2.62
N LEU A 110 -5.04 9.56 2.46
CA LEU A 110 -6.43 9.29 2.87
C LEU A 110 -6.64 9.63 4.35
N HIS A 111 -5.75 9.14 5.21
CA HIS A 111 -5.88 9.33 6.65
C HIS A 111 -5.51 10.74 7.10
N ARG A 112 -4.38 11.27 6.60
CA ARG A 112 -3.79 12.53 7.08
C ARG A 112 -4.51 13.75 6.52
N ASP A 113 -4.84 13.73 5.23
CA ASP A 113 -5.25 14.92 4.50
C ASP A 113 -6.73 14.88 4.14
N LEU A 114 -7.26 13.70 3.77
CA LEU A 114 -8.65 13.52 3.34
C LEU A 114 -9.60 13.07 4.47
N ASN A 115 -9.08 12.96 5.70
CA ASN A 115 -9.83 12.69 6.93
C ASN A 115 -10.56 11.33 6.98
N TYR A 116 -10.02 10.31 6.31
CA TYR A 116 -10.49 8.94 6.46
C TYR A 116 -10.00 8.29 7.77
N ASP A 117 -10.77 7.31 8.23
CA ASP A 117 -10.30 6.40 9.28
C ASP A 117 -9.10 5.59 8.77
N ILE A 118 -8.08 5.42 9.61
CA ILE A 118 -6.84 4.76 9.18
C ILE A 118 -7.04 3.26 8.90
N TYR A 119 -7.88 2.59 9.69
CA TYR A 119 -8.13 1.16 9.49
C TYR A 119 -8.96 0.94 8.25
N TRP A 120 -9.96 1.81 8.01
CA TRP A 120 -10.71 1.79 6.76
C TRP A 120 -9.80 2.05 5.56
N ALA A 121 -8.95 3.09 5.60
CA ALA A 121 -8.06 3.43 4.49
C ALA A 121 -7.09 2.29 4.15
N VAL A 122 -6.46 1.68 5.16
CA VAL A 122 -5.58 0.53 4.96
C VAL A 122 -6.31 -0.68 4.40
N ASN A 123 -7.52 -1.00 4.90
CA ASN A 123 -8.31 -2.11 4.37
C ASN A 123 -8.72 -1.88 2.91
N GLU A 124 -9.29 -0.71 2.62
CA GLU A 124 -9.80 -0.38 1.28
C GLU A 124 -8.67 -0.34 0.23
N THR A 125 -7.53 0.24 0.58
CA THR A 125 -6.35 0.22 -0.30
C THR A 125 -5.79 -1.20 -0.44
N GLY A 126 -5.73 -1.98 0.63
CA GLY A 126 -5.38 -3.41 0.55
C GLY A 126 -6.21 -4.17 -0.49
N GLU A 127 -7.54 -4.01 -0.46
CA GLU A 127 -8.43 -4.64 -1.44
C GLU A 127 -8.18 -4.17 -2.87
N ILE A 128 -7.87 -2.89 -3.08
CA ILE A 128 -7.50 -2.36 -4.42
C ILE A 128 -6.23 -3.04 -4.92
N LEU A 129 -5.22 -3.19 -4.05
CA LEU A 129 -3.95 -3.81 -4.39
C LEU A 129 -4.10 -5.31 -4.68
N ASP A 130 -4.86 -6.03 -3.86
CA ASP A 130 -5.11 -7.47 -4.02
C ASP A 130 -5.81 -7.78 -5.35
N LYS A 131 -6.80 -6.95 -5.72
CA LYS A 131 -7.48 -7.03 -7.01
C LYS A 131 -6.54 -6.80 -8.19
N ALA A 132 -5.63 -5.81 -8.07
CA ALA A 132 -4.67 -5.52 -9.13
C ALA A 132 -3.65 -6.65 -9.34
N ILE A 133 -3.20 -7.30 -8.26
CA ILE A 133 -2.25 -8.41 -8.31
C ILE A 133 -2.92 -9.72 -8.78
N GLY A 134 -4.24 -9.85 -8.55
CA GLY A 134 -5.04 -11.00 -8.97
C GLY A 134 -5.12 -12.14 -7.95
N TYR A 135 -4.96 -11.85 -6.65
CA TYR A 135 -5.16 -12.85 -5.59
C TYR A 135 -6.63 -13.25 -5.41
N ASP A 136 -7.57 -12.45 -5.93
CA ASP A 136 -9.03 -12.61 -5.73
C ASP A 136 -9.68 -13.75 -6.56
N ASN A 137 -8.95 -14.36 -7.51
CA ASN A 137 -9.53 -15.33 -8.46
C ASN A 137 -9.64 -16.78 -7.95
N HIS A 138 -9.36 -17.07 -6.67
CA HIS A 138 -9.30 -18.46 -6.18
C HIS A 138 -10.30 -18.83 -5.07
N LEU A 139 -11.21 -17.94 -4.67
CA LEU A 139 -12.19 -18.26 -3.62
C LEU A 139 -13.65 -18.33 -4.10
N GLU A 140 -13.97 -17.91 -5.33
CA GLU A 140 -15.36 -17.89 -5.83
C GLU A 140 -15.72 -19.05 -6.78
N GLU A 141 -14.78 -19.89 -7.23
CA GLU A 141 -15.07 -20.96 -8.21
C GLU A 141 -15.40 -22.36 -7.64
N GLU A 142 -15.43 -22.56 -6.32
CA GLU A 142 -15.68 -23.89 -5.70
C GLU A 142 -17.06 -24.09 -5.05
N SER A 143 -18.10 -23.30 -5.41
CA SER A 143 -19.44 -23.48 -4.82
C SER A 143 -20.60 -23.73 -5.80
N ASP A 144 -20.35 -24.27 -6.99
CA ASP A 144 -21.47 -24.60 -7.90
C ASP A 144 -21.31 -25.92 -8.69
N SER A 145 -20.88 -26.98 -8.00
CA SER A 145 -21.02 -28.34 -8.55
C SER A 145 -21.31 -29.39 -7.47
N MET A 146 -22.51 -29.33 -6.90
CA MET A 146 -23.16 -30.49 -6.31
C MET A 146 -24.61 -30.54 -6.81
N GLU A 147 -24.76 -30.85 -8.10
CA GLU A 147 -26.01 -31.43 -8.56
C GLU A 147 -26.13 -32.82 -7.92
N VAL A 148 -27.18 -32.97 -7.13
CA VAL A 148 -27.53 -34.19 -6.41
C VAL A 148 -28.24 -35.09 -7.43
N ASP A 149 -27.59 -36.17 -7.85
CA ASP A 149 -28.23 -37.25 -8.62
C ASP A 149 -29.21 -37.99 -7.69
N ASP A 150 -30.49 -37.60 -7.72
CA ASP A 150 -31.57 -38.40 -7.14
C ASP A 150 -31.88 -39.59 -8.07
N LYS A 151 -31.68 -40.80 -7.54
CA LYS A 151 -32.16 -42.08 -8.12
C LYS A 151 -33.49 -42.51 -7.52
#